data_AF-A0A969UYZ3-F1
#
_entry.id   AF-A0A969UYZ3-F1
#
_cell.length_a   1.000
_cell.length_b   1.000
_cell.length_c   1.000
_cell.angle_alpha   90.00
_cell.angle_beta   90.00
_cell.angle_gamma   90.00
#
_symmetry.space_group_name_H-M   'P 1'
#
loop_
_entity.id
_entity.type
_entity.pdbx_description
1 polymer ?
#
loop_
_entity_poly.entity_id
_entity_poly.type
_entity_poly.pdbx_seq_one_letter_code
_entity_poly.pdbx_strand_id
1 'polypeptide(L)'
;MNLPVVLEIAIGLVFIYLILSLLTSEIQELIAILLQWRAEHLKRSIESLLTGENVDDPLYQKFTDDLYESPLLRSLNQEAKGLFATAFRRISQSLSHFYHSVTGTRNIFGQQTSGPSYIPAETFSVALLQKLNIEQISQKISELMVRKFSEKRVLLLKAILDDLRNSLGDNSLLESEFGHLQQSLDQNMDDFIRGRIPRSKSFEHGSAQIIQFINNTETLLENDHHCKEIIRKRLPYVKQTISQPQIEPTVVEVLRLLFEEDTRKTAGLSPWLIEIVDQLDKEHPGLLKQVSDLPPNLKQTLLSLAEQTRMKAEGLAAEVRQLETEVANWFNHSMERATGVYRRNAKGIGILIGFFVAILINADTLNMIHRLSKDSLLRESITQAANQIVEQNSPVPPVAHPGESTQNRLENVKNSVNTVLDEIPLPIGWDTVNIKEQESGDRRWPIPFLQRLIGWFVTGIALSMGASFWYDLLQRVMYVRTTGGKPEGKS
;
A
#
# COMPACT_ATOMS: atom_id res chain seq x y z
N MET A 1 -35.67 -36.62 -15.48
CA MET A 1 -35.89 -35.18 -15.23
C MET A 1 -35.69 -34.47 -16.56
N ASN A 2 -36.65 -33.67 -17.00
CA ASN A 2 -36.55 -32.97 -18.29
C ASN A 2 -35.46 -31.88 -18.20
N LEU A 3 -34.72 -31.64 -19.29
CA LEU A 3 -33.66 -30.63 -19.35
C LEU A 3 -34.12 -29.24 -18.86
N PRO A 4 -35.35 -28.76 -19.17
CA PRO A 4 -35.87 -27.50 -18.64
C PRO A 4 -35.98 -27.46 -17.11
N VAL A 5 -36.43 -28.55 -16.47
CA VAL A 5 -36.55 -28.64 -15.00
C VAL A 5 -35.18 -28.54 -14.33
N VAL A 6 -34.19 -29.26 -14.86
CA VAL A 6 -32.81 -29.20 -14.36
C VAL A 6 -32.28 -27.76 -14.45
N LEU A 7 -32.58 -27.06 -15.54
CA LEU A 7 -32.16 -25.68 -15.77
C LEU A 7 -32.84 -24.70 -14.80
N GLU A 8 -34.13 -24.86 -14.53
CA GLU A 8 -34.87 -24.03 -13.57
C GLU A 8 -34.34 -24.20 -12.14
N ILE A 9 -34.08 -25.44 -11.71
CA ILE A 9 -33.48 -25.73 -10.41
C ILE A 9 -32.08 -25.12 -10.32
N ALA A 10 -31.27 -25.25 -11.37
CA ALA A 10 -29.94 -24.67 -11.42
C ALA A 10 -29.98 -23.14 -11.30
N ILE A 11 -30.87 -22.46 -12.03
CA ILE A 11 -31.05 -21.01 -11.93
C ILE A 11 -31.45 -20.60 -10.51
N GLY A 12 -32.41 -21.31 -9.90
CA GLY A 12 -32.85 -21.04 -8.53
C GLY A 12 -31.71 -21.19 -7.50
N LEU A 13 -30.93 -22.27 -7.60
CA LEU A 13 -29.76 -22.49 -6.74
C LEU A 13 -28.69 -21.42 -6.92
N VAL A 14 -28.36 -21.08 -8.17
CA VAL A 14 -27.38 -20.02 -8.48
C VAL A 14 -27.81 -18.69 -7.88
N PHE A 15 -29.10 -18.34 -7.98
CA PHE A 15 -29.63 -17.12 -7.41
C PHE A 15 -29.56 -17.10 -5.87
N ILE A 16 -29.92 -18.21 -5.21
CA ILE A 16 -29.81 -18.36 -3.75
C ILE A 16 -28.35 -18.18 -3.32
N TYR A 17 -27.40 -18.87 -3.97
CA TYR A 17 -25.99 -18.74 -3.62
C TYR A 17 -25.43 -17.36 -3.92
N LEU A 18 -25.87 -16.68 -4.98
CA LEU A 18 -25.46 -15.31 -5.27
C LEU A 18 -25.82 -14.37 -4.11
N ILE A 19 -27.05 -14.44 -3.60
CA ILE A 19 -27.52 -13.62 -2.48
C ILE A 19 -26.74 -13.97 -1.19
N LEU A 20 -26.64 -15.26 -0.87
CA LEU A 20 -25.96 -15.69 0.35
C LEU A 20 -24.45 -15.40 0.31
N SER A 21 -23.79 -15.52 -0.84
CA SER A 21 -22.38 -15.15 -1.01
C SER A 21 -22.14 -13.66 -0.89
N LEU A 22 -23.08 -12.83 -1.38
CA LEU A 22 -23.03 -11.38 -1.19
C LEU A 22 -23.10 -11.05 0.30
N LEU A 23 -24.11 -11.58 1.00
CA LEU A 23 -24.27 -11.39 2.45
C LEU A 23 -23.03 -11.85 3.23
N THR A 24 -22.48 -13.02 2.88
CA THR A 24 -21.29 -13.58 3.53
C THR A 24 -20.06 -12.67 3.34
N SER A 25 -19.90 -12.09 2.15
CA SER A 25 -18.80 -11.17 1.83
C SER A 25 -18.92 -9.86 2.62
N GLU A 26 -20.12 -9.30 2.74
CA GLU A 26 -20.40 -8.12 3.56
C GLU A 26 -20.13 -8.38 5.05
N ILE A 27 -20.54 -9.55 5.57
CA ILE A 27 -20.25 -9.95 6.95
C ILE A 27 -18.74 -10.05 7.18
N GLN A 28 -18.01 -10.70 6.26
CA GLN A 28 -16.56 -10.82 6.34
C GLN A 28 -15.87 -9.45 6.35
N GLU A 29 -16.28 -8.53 5.48
CA GLU A 29 -15.72 -7.18 5.43
C GLU A 29 -16.02 -6.39 6.72
N LEU A 30 -17.25 -6.47 7.23
CA LEU A 30 -17.65 -5.82 8.48
C LEU A 30 -16.83 -6.32 9.67
N ILE A 31 -16.57 -7.63 9.75
CA ILE A 31 -15.70 -8.22 10.78
C ILE A 31 -14.26 -7.70 10.63
N ALA A 32 -13.73 -7.66 9.41
CA ALA A 32 -12.38 -7.17 9.15
C ALA A 32 -12.21 -5.69 9.52
N ILE A 33 -13.24 -4.86 9.31
CA ILE A 33 -13.27 -3.45 9.72
C ILE A 33 -13.34 -3.35 11.26
N LEU A 34 -14.23 -4.12 11.90
CA LEU A 34 -14.38 -4.12 13.37
C LEU A 34 -13.10 -4.55 14.09
N LEU A 35 -12.40 -5.56 13.58
CA LEU A 35 -11.18 -6.07 14.18
C LEU A 35 -9.91 -5.38 13.65
N GLN A 36 -10.06 -4.43 12.72
CA GLN A 36 -8.96 -3.69 12.09
C GLN A 36 -7.84 -4.56 11.50
N TRP A 37 -8.18 -5.79 11.07
CA TRP A 37 -7.20 -6.77 10.61
C TRP A 37 -6.32 -6.27 9.47
N ARG A 38 -6.87 -5.42 8.60
CA ARG A 38 -6.10 -4.82 7.50
C ARG A 38 -5.02 -3.87 8.00
N ALA A 39 -5.36 -2.98 8.93
CA ALA A 39 -4.39 -2.05 9.52
C ALA A 39 -3.35 -2.82 10.34
N GLU A 40 -3.77 -3.83 11.11
CA GLU A 40 -2.86 -4.67 11.89
C GLU A 40 -1.87 -5.41 10.97
N HIS A 41 -2.38 -6.03 9.90
CA HIS A 41 -1.55 -6.71 8.92
C HIS A 41 -0.58 -5.75 8.23
N LEU A 42 -1.01 -4.53 7.89
CA LEU A 42 -0.14 -3.52 7.30
C LEU A 42 1.01 -3.15 8.25
N LYS A 43 0.70 -2.90 9.53
CA LYS A 43 1.74 -2.57 10.51
C LYS A 43 2.71 -3.73 10.75
N ARG A 44 2.22 -4.97 10.92
CA ARG A 44 3.09 -6.17 10.98
C ARG A 44 4.00 -6.30 9.77
N SER A 45 3.47 -6.02 8.58
CA SER A 45 4.22 -6.10 7.34
C SER A 45 5.32 -5.03 7.27
N ILE A 46 5.06 -3.83 7.79
CA ILE A 46 6.04 -2.75 7.88
C ILE A 46 7.10 -3.05 8.94
N GLU A 47 6.70 -3.54 10.12
CA GLU A 47 7.65 -4.00 11.15
C GLU A 47 8.59 -5.05 10.53
N SER A 48 8.05 -6.11 9.93
CA SER A 48 8.86 -7.14 9.27
C SER A 48 9.72 -6.60 8.11
N LEU A 49 9.21 -5.64 7.34
CA LEU A 49 9.96 -5.00 6.26
C LEU A 49 11.17 -4.22 6.78
N LEU A 50 11.00 -3.47 7.86
CA LEU A 50 12.02 -2.62 8.43
C LEU A 50 13.05 -3.42 9.24
N THR A 51 12.60 -4.39 10.04
CA THR A 51 13.45 -5.09 11.02
C THR A 51 14.02 -6.41 10.51
N GLY A 52 13.43 -7.00 9.46
CA GLY A 52 13.81 -8.31 8.96
C GLY A 52 13.55 -9.38 10.03
N GLU A 53 14.55 -10.20 10.35
CA GLU A 53 14.45 -11.28 11.35
C GLU A 53 14.34 -10.78 12.80
N ASN A 54 14.66 -9.51 13.07
CA ASN A 54 14.67 -8.93 14.42
C ASN A 54 13.34 -8.24 14.81
N VAL A 55 12.19 -8.78 14.36
CA VAL A 55 10.86 -8.17 14.60
C VAL A 55 10.52 -8.03 16.08
N ASP A 56 11.03 -8.92 16.92
CA ASP A 56 10.71 -8.96 18.35
C ASP A 56 11.55 -7.99 19.20
N ASP A 57 12.52 -7.29 18.60
CA ASP A 57 13.36 -6.32 19.31
C ASP A 57 12.55 -5.06 19.71
N PRO A 58 12.44 -4.74 21.02
CA PRO A 58 11.70 -3.57 21.49
C PRO A 58 12.22 -2.24 20.92
N LEU A 59 13.53 -2.14 20.63
CA LEU A 59 14.13 -0.94 20.06
C LEU A 59 13.57 -0.64 18.66
N TYR A 60 13.48 -1.67 17.81
CA TYR A 60 13.04 -1.51 16.43
C TYR A 60 11.51 -1.39 16.31
N GLN A 61 10.78 -2.02 17.23
CA GLN A 61 9.34 -1.78 17.35
C GLN A 61 9.06 -0.33 17.71
N LYS A 62 9.80 0.24 18.67
CA LYS A 62 9.69 1.66 19.02
C LYS A 62 10.01 2.57 17.82
N PHE A 63 11.03 2.25 17.03
CA PHE A 63 11.31 3.00 15.80
C PHE A 63 10.11 2.99 14.84
N THR A 64 9.46 1.84 14.66
CA THR A 64 8.28 1.70 13.80
C THR A 64 7.07 2.43 14.38
N ASP A 65 6.87 2.38 15.70
CA ASP A 65 5.83 3.13 16.41
C ASP A 65 6.00 4.64 16.20
N ASP A 66 7.22 5.15 16.42
CA ASP A 66 7.55 6.55 16.17
C ASP A 66 7.33 6.96 14.71
N LEU A 67 7.61 6.07 13.75
CA LEU A 67 7.38 6.34 12.33
C LEU A 67 5.88 6.52 12.05
N TYR A 68 5.03 5.69 12.64
CA TYR A 68 3.57 5.81 12.56
C TYR A 68 3.03 7.09 13.22
N GLU A 69 3.74 7.61 14.23
CA GLU A 69 3.41 8.89 14.87
C GLU A 69 3.80 10.12 14.04
N SER A 70 4.54 9.94 12.94
CA SER A 70 4.89 11.03 12.03
C SER A 70 3.64 11.74 11.50
N PRO A 71 3.68 13.08 11.31
CA PRO A 71 2.51 13.84 10.84
C PRO A 71 1.92 13.29 9.54
N LEU A 72 2.78 12.83 8.62
CA LEU A 72 2.39 12.28 7.33
C LEU A 72 1.60 10.97 7.49
N LEU A 73 2.13 9.99 8.21
CA LEU A 73 1.44 8.71 8.39
C LEU A 73 0.24 8.82 9.31
N ARG A 74 0.32 9.63 10.36
CA ARG A 74 -0.80 9.87 11.28
C ARG A 74 -1.99 10.50 10.59
N SER A 75 -1.76 11.38 9.60
CA SER A 75 -2.85 12.01 8.83
C SER A 75 -3.66 11.02 7.97
N LEU A 76 -3.07 9.87 7.61
CA LEU A 76 -3.75 8.81 6.87
C LEU A 76 -4.74 8.03 7.74
N ASN A 77 -4.59 8.06 9.06
CA ASN A 77 -5.53 7.45 9.98
C ASN A 77 -6.78 8.33 10.10
N GLN A 78 -7.76 8.10 9.22
CA GLN A 78 -9.05 8.79 9.28
C GLN A 78 -9.98 8.07 10.26
N GLU A 79 -10.02 8.53 11.49
CA GLU A 79 -11.01 8.08 12.46
C GLU A 79 -12.36 8.78 12.23
N ALA A 80 -13.42 8.00 12.03
CA ALA A 80 -14.78 8.53 11.93
C ALA A 80 -15.18 9.21 13.25
N LYS A 81 -15.69 10.44 13.17
CA LYS A 81 -16.14 11.22 14.34
C LYS A 81 -17.65 11.16 14.46
N GLY A 82 -18.17 10.71 15.62
CA GLY A 82 -19.62 10.70 15.90
C GLY A 82 -20.05 9.72 16.99
N LEU A 83 -21.34 9.79 17.36
CA LEU A 83 -21.95 8.88 18.35
C LEU A 83 -21.90 7.42 17.89
N PHE A 84 -22.27 7.15 16.64
CA PHE A 84 -22.18 5.81 16.04
C PHE A 84 -20.75 5.30 15.96
N ALA A 85 -19.79 6.16 15.60
CA ALA A 85 -18.37 5.78 15.58
C ALA A 85 -17.85 5.43 16.98
N THR A 86 -18.29 6.16 18.02
CA THR A 86 -17.91 5.87 19.41
C THR A 86 -18.50 4.55 19.89
N ALA A 87 -19.75 4.25 19.55
CA ALA A 87 -20.39 2.97 19.85
C ALA A 87 -19.68 1.81 19.13
N PHE A 88 -19.40 1.97 17.84
CA PHE A 88 -18.66 1.01 17.03
C PHE A 88 -17.26 0.76 17.60
N ARG A 89 -16.56 1.81 18.06
CA ARG A 89 -15.23 1.67 18.68
C ARG A 89 -15.26 0.84 19.96
N ARG A 90 -16.27 1.00 20.82
CA ARG A 90 -16.40 0.16 22.03
C ARG A 90 -16.59 -1.31 21.69
N ILE A 91 -17.40 -1.59 20.67
CA ILE A 91 -17.63 -2.95 20.18
C ILE A 91 -16.33 -3.52 19.61
N SER A 92 -15.67 -2.76 18.72
CA SER A 92 -14.38 -3.10 18.12
C SER A 92 -13.31 -3.42 19.17
N GLN A 93 -13.15 -2.57 20.19
CA GLN A 93 -12.21 -2.80 21.29
C GLN A 93 -12.54 -4.05 22.09
N SER A 94 -13.80 -4.29 22.44
CA SER A 94 -14.21 -5.50 23.16
C SER A 94 -13.93 -6.76 22.35
N LEU A 95 -14.22 -6.74 21.04
CA LEU A 95 -13.96 -7.86 20.14
C LEU A 95 -12.46 -8.09 19.95
N SER A 96 -11.68 -7.02 19.80
CA SER A 96 -10.22 -7.07 19.67
C SER A 96 -9.57 -7.63 20.94
N HIS A 97 -9.97 -7.17 22.13
CA HIS A 97 -9.48 -7.73 23.40
C HIS A 97 -9.80 -9.21 23.54
N PHE A 98 -11.02 -9.63 23.19
CA PHE A 98 -11.39 -11.04 23.20
C PHE A 98 -10.54 -11.85 22.21
N TYR A 99 -10.41 -11.35 20.97
CA TYR A 99 -9.59 -11.97 19.94
C TYR A 99 -8.15 -12.16 20.41
N HIS A 100 -7.48 -11.10 20.85
CA HIS A 100 -6.10 -11.14 21.35
C HIS A 100 -5.94 -12.03 22.59
N SER A 101 -6.95 -12.08 23.47
CA SER A 101 -6.95 -12.98 24.63
C SER A 101 -7.04 -14.45 24.24
N VAL A 102 -7.75 -14.77 23.15
CA VAL A 102 -7.91 -16.14 22.67
C VAL A 102 -6.72 -16.58 21.81
N THR A 103 -6.19 -15.68 20.98
CA THR A 103 -5.08 -15.97 20.06
C THR A 103 -3.71 -15.76 20.69
N GLY A 104 -3.61 -15.12 21.85
CA GLY A 104 -2.34 -14.76 22.50
C GLY A 104 -1.52 -13.74 21.69
N THR A 105 -2.13 -13.05 20.72
CA THR A 105 -1.42 -12.10 19.87
C THR A 105 -1.28 -10.74 20.56
N ARG A 106 -0.10 -10.13 20.47
CA ARG A 106 0.15 -8.78 20.99
C ARG A 106 -0.72 -7.74 20.30
N ASN A 107 -1.19 -6.75 21.06
CA ASN A 107 -1.76 -5.52 20.52
C ASN A 107 -0.65 -4.65 19.88
N ILE A 108 -0.66 -4.57 18.57
CA ILE A 108 0.30 -3.80 17.78
C ILE A 108 -0.01 -2.30 17.79
N PHE A 109 -1.26 -1.94 18.10
CA PHE A 109 -1.75 -0.60 18.45
C PHE A 109 -0.99 0.10 19.59
N GLY A 110 -0.45 -0.67 20.53
CA GLY A 110 0.01 -0.11 21.80
C GLY A 110 -1.13 0.68 22.48
N GLN A 111 -0.92 1.99 22.66
CA GLN A 111 -1.93 2.92 23.19
C GLN A 111 -2.88 3.48 22.13
N GLN A 112 -2.55 3.35 20.84
CA GLN A 112 -3.41 3.80 19.75
C GLN A 112 -4.50 2.76 19.48
N THR A 113 -5.71 3.24 19.18
CA THR A 113 -6.87 2.38 18.95
C THR A 113 -7.01 1.92 17.50
N SER A 114 -6.28 2.54 16.58
CA SER A 114 -6.26 2.18 15.16
C SER A 114 -5.01 2.70 14.46
N GLY A 115 -4.78 2.19 13.25
CA GLY A 115 -3.83 2.73 12.30
C GLY A 115 -4.41 2.79 10.89
N PRO A 116 -3.69 3.41 9.93
CA PRO A 116 -4.13 3.47 8.54
C PRO A 116 -4.27 2.06 7.95
N SER A 117 -5.31 1.81 7.16
CA SER A 117 -5.51 0.54 6.45
C SER A 117 -4.74 0.47 5.13
N TYR A 118 -4.21 1.60 4.67
CA TYR A 118 -3.39 1.74 3.47
C TYR A 118 -2.45 2.93 3.63
N ILE A 119 -1.21 2.78 3.18
CA ILE A 119 -0.21 3.84 3.15
C ILE A 119 0.30 3.94 1.70
N PRO A 120 0.16 5.09 1.01
CA PRO A 120 0.78 5.31 -0.28
C PRO A 120 2.30 5.22 -0.19
N ALA A 121 2.93 4.68 -1.24
CA ALA A 121 4.36 4.44 -1.24
C ALA A 121 5.20 5.72 -1.11
N GLU A 122 4.75 6.79 -1.75
CA GLU A 122 5.38 8.11 -1.70
C GLU A 122 5.24 8.73 -0.30
N THR A 123 4.09 8.56 0.35
CA THR A 123 3.91 9.07 1.73
C THR A 123 4.81 8.32 2.71
N PHE A 124 4.97 7.01 2.52
CA PHE A 124 5.90 6.22 3.32
C PHE A 124 7.36 6.61 3.09
N SER A 125 7.79 6.76 1.84
CA SER A 125 9.19 7.10 1.53
C SER A 125 9.56 8.47 2.09
N VAL A 126 8.71 9.49 1.92
CA VAL A 126 8.91 10.82 2.49
C VAL A 126 8.95 10.75 4.02
N ALA A 127 7.99 10.06 4.66
CA ALA A 127 7.95 9.95 6.12
C ALA A 127 9.21 9.24 6.67
N LEU A 128 9.67 8.19 5.99
CA LEU A 128 10.87 7.44 6.37
C LEU A 128 12.12 8.31 6.21
N LEU A 129 12.33 8.94 5.04
CA LEU A 129 13.50 9.78 4.80
C LEU A 129 13.52 11.03 5.69
N GLN A 130 12.34 11.58 6.02
CA GLN A 130 12.20 12.67 6.99
C GLN A 130 12.55 12.21 8.41
N LYS A 131 12.09 11.03 8.84
CA LYS A 131 12.47 10.45 10.16
C LYS A 131 13.98 10.23 10.27
N LEU A 132 14.64 9.97 9.14
CA LEU A 132 16.08 9.80 9.03
C LEU A 132 16.85 11.13 8.83
N ASN A 133 16.16 12.25 8.66
CA ASN A 133 16.72 13.57 8.37
C ASN A 133 17.69 13.60 7.16
N ILE A 134 17.54 12.69 6.18
CA ILE A 134 18.50 12.56 5.06
C ILE A 134 18.57 13.82 4.21
N GLU A 135 17.44 14.49 3.98
CA GLU A 135 17.39 15.74 3.22
C GLU A 135 18.12 16.88 3.94
N GLN A 136 17.88 17.04 5.24
CA GLN A 136 18.55 18.06 6.06
C GLN A 136 20.07 17.82 6.13
N ILE A 137 20.48 16.55 6.29
CA ILE A 137 21.89 16.17 6.29
C ILE A 137 22.52 16.49 4.94
N SER A 138 21.88 16.11 3.83
CA SER A 138 22.34 16.39 2.47
C SER A 138 22.49 17.90 2.20
N GLN A 139 21.52 18.70 2.64
CA GLN A 139 21.56 20.15 2.54
C GLN A 139 22.72 20.72 3.35
N LYS A 140 22.91 20.27 4.59
CA LYS A 140 23.97 20.76 5.47
C LYS A 140 25.37 20.35 4.99
N ILE A 141 25.53 19.14 4.46
CA ILE A 141 26.76 18.69 3.79
C ILE A 141 27.06 19.61 2.60
N SER A 142 26.04 19.93 1.80
CA SER A 142 26.18 20.83 0.65
C SER A 142 26.58 22.25 1.08
N GLU A 143 25.98 22.78 2.15
CA GLU A 143 26.36 24.05 2.78
C GLU A 143 27.84 24.07 3.18
N LEU A 144 28.27 23.08 3.97
CA LEU A 144 29.63 22.97 4.47
C LEU A 144 30.65 22.82 3.33
N MET A 145 30.28 22.12 2.27
CA MET A 145 31.11 21.96 1.07
C MET A 145 31.37 23.29 0.37
N VAL A 146 30.32 24.08 0.13
CA VAL A 146 30.47 25.40 -0.50
C VAL A 146 31.27 26.32 0.41
N ARG A 147 31.01 26.30 1.72
CA ARG A 147 31.76 27.08 2.72
C ARG A 147 33.26 26.77 2.70
N LYS A 148 33.63 25.50 2.87
CA LYS A 148 35.04 25.09 2.86
C LYS A 148 35.73 25.36 1.53
N PHE A 149 35.02 25.25 0.42
CA PHE A 149 35.54 25.62 -0.89
C PHE A 149 35.93 27.10 -0.91
N SER A 150 34.99 28.00 -0.57
CA SER A 150 35.27 29.44 -0.55
C SER A 150 36.40 29.79 0.42
N GLU A 151 36.38 29.27 1.64
CA GLU A 151 37.40 29.53 2.66
C GLU A 151 38.81 29.10 2.21
N LYS A 152 38.97 27.87 1.68
CA LYS A 152 40.27 27.38 1.19
C LYS A 152 40.82 28.22 0.04
N ARG A 153 39.96 28.69 -0.87
CA ARG A 153 40.38 29.53 -2.00
C ARG A 153 40.74 30.94 -1.57
N VAL A 154 39.93 31.56 -0.72
CA VAL A 154 40.21 32.88 -0.14
C VAL A 154 41.53 32.85 0.63
N LEU A 155 41.78 31.80 1.42
CA LEU A 155 43.03 31.66 2.16
C LEU A 155 44.26 31.54 1.23
N LEU A 156 44.15 30.79 0.14
CA LEU A 156 45.21 30.65 -0.86
C LEU A 156 45.49 31.99 -1.58
N LEU A 157 44.45 32.73 -1.95
CA LEU A 157 44.60 34.05 -2.57
C LEU A 157 45.19 35.07 -1.59
N LYS A 158 44.75 35.04 -0.32
CA LYS A 158 45.29 35.91 0.73
C LYS A 158 46.78 35.69 0.94
N ALA A 159 47.25 34.44 0.93
CA ALA A 159 48.68 34.12 1.03
C ALA A 159 49.49 34.73 -0.13
N ILE A 160 48.94 34.70 -1.36
CA ILE A 160 49.57 35.34 -2.53
C ILE A 160 49.58 36.87 -2.39
N LEU A 161 48.51 37.46 -1.87
CA LEU A 161 48.39 38.89 -1.63
C LEU A 161 49.39 39.37 -0.56
N ASP A 162 49.57 38.61 0.52
CA ASP A 162 50.56 38.90 1.57
C ASP A 162 52.00 38.80 1.02
N ASP A 163 52.31 37.80 0.17
CA ASP A 163 53.59 37.70 -0.54
C ASP A 163 53.84 38.92 -1.45
N LEU A 164 52.80 39.39 -2.16
CA LEU A 164 52.84 40.60 -2.98
C LEU A 164 53.10 41.85 -2.12
N ARG A 165 52.43 42.00 -0.99
CA ARG A 165 52.59 43.15 -0.08
C ARG A 165 54.02 43.26 0.43
N ASN A 166 54.58 42.14 0.86
CA ASN A 166 55.95 42.07 1.36
C ASN A 166 56.98 42.39 0.26
N SER A 167 56.64 42.16 -1.01
CA SER A 167 57.55 42.35 -2.15
C SER A 167 57.45 43.72 -2.84
N LEU A 168 56.31 44.41 -2.73
CA LEU A 168 56.00 45.61 -3.53
C LEU A 168 55.65 46.86 -2.70
N GLY A 169 55.38 46.72 -1.40
CA GLY A 169 55.03 47.85 -0.52
C GLY A 169 53.57 48.30 -0.68
N ASP A 170 53.30 49.26 -1.59
CA ASP A 170 51.97 49.87 -1.77
C ASP A 170 51.08 49.06 -2.74
N ASN A 171 50.22 48.23 -2.15
CA ASN A 171 49.23 47.41 -2.86
C ASN A 171 47.79 47.82 -2.55
N SER A 172 47.55 49.04 -2.06
CA SER A 172 46.23 49.52 -1.61
C SER A 172 45.07 49.22 -2.58
N LEU A 173 45.32 49.29 -3.89
CA LEU A 173 44.34 48.93 -4.92
C LEU A 173 44.01 47.43 -4.97
N LEU A 174 45.01 46.55 -4.88
CA LEU A 174 44.82 45.09 -4.87
C LEU A 174 44.10 44.64 -3.59
N GLU A 175 44.41 45.25 -2.45
CA GLU A 175 43.71 45.01 -1.20
C GLU A 175 42.23 45.41 -1.28
N SER A 176 41.90 46.52 -1.96
CA SER A 176 40.50 46.91 -2.21
C SER A 176 39.77 45.92 -3.13
N GLU A 177 40.40 45.51 -4.23
CA GLU A 177 39.86 44.50 -5.16
C GLU A 177 39.64 43.15 -4.45
N PHE A 178 40.56 42.75 -3.57
CA PHE A 178 40.41 41.54 -2.76
C PHE A 178 39.24 41.64 -1.77
N GLY A 179 39.03 42.81 -1.16
CA GLY A 179 37.86 43.08 -0.33
C GLY A 179 36.54 42.92 -1.11
N HIS A 180 36.47 43.44 -2.34
CA HIS A 180 35.32 43.25 -3.23
C HIS A 180 35.11 41.77 -3.61
N LEU A 181 36.17 41.01 -3.84
CA LEU A 181 36.09 39.57 -4.07
C LEU A 181 35.50 38.86 -2.85
N GLN A 182 36.00 39.13 -1.64
CA GLN A 182 35.47 38.52 -0.43
C GLN A 182 33.98 38.82 -0.26
N GLN A 183 33.57 40.08 -0.42
CA GLN A 183 32.17 40.46 -0.33
C GLN A 183 31.29 39.75 -1.38
N SER A 184 31.80 39.59 -2.60
CA SER A 184 31.09 38.92 -3.69
C SER A 184 30.94 37.42 -3.44
N LEU A 185 31.97 36.77 -2.88
CA LEU A 185 31.94 35.37 -2.46
C LEU A 185 30.99 35.15 -1.27
N ASP A 186 30.95 36.09 -0.32
CA ASP A 186 30.01 36.07 0.81
C ASP A 186 28.56 36.22 0.34
N GLN A 187 28.30 37.09 -0.65
CA GLN A 187 26.97 37.22 -1.27
C GLN A 187 26.55 35.95 -2.00
N ASN A 188 27.45 35.35 -2.79
CA ASN A 188 27.21 34.07 -3.46
C ASN A 188 26.89 32.96 -2.43
N MET A 189 27.59 32.94 -1.30
CA MET A 189 27.29 32.04 -0.18
C MET A 189 25.90 32.27 0.40
N ASP A 190 25.53 33.53 0.69
CA ASP A 190 24.21 33.88 1.24
C ASP A 190 23.09 33.50 0.26
N ASP A 191 23.28 33.73 -1.04
CA ASP A 191 22.34 33.32 -2.08
C ASP A 191 22.17 31.80 -2.16
N PHE A 192 23.25 31.04 -1.97
CA PHE A 192 23.19 29.59 -1.91
C PHE A 192 22.50 29.08 -0.64
N ILE A 193 22.88 29.59 0.55
CA ILE A 193 22.30 29.20 1.84
C ILE A 193 20.79 29.47 1.87
N ARG A 194 20.35 30.59 1.27
CA ARG A 194 18.93 30.94 1.15
C ARG A 194 18.20 30.21 0.02
N GLY A 195 18.88 29.35 -0.73
CA GLY A 195 18.29 28.56 -1.82
C GLY A 195 17.93 29.37 -3.07
N ARG A 196 18.51 30.56 -3.27
CA ARG A 196 18.27 31.40 -4.46
C ARG A 196 18.99 30.86 -5.69
N ILE A 197 20.14 30.22 -5.48
CA ILE A 197 20.93 29.57 -6.53
C ILE A 197 21.23 28.12 -6.18
N PRO A 198 21.24 27.20 -7.15
CA PRO A 198 21.71 25.84 -6.92
C PRO A 198 23.23 25.84 -6.70
N ARG A 199 23.73 24.84 -5.97
CA ARG A 199 25.14 24.68 -5.65
C ARG A 199 26.07 24.69 -6.87
N SER A 200 25.70 24.03 -7.97
CA SER A 200 26.51 24.00 -9.19
C SER A 200 26.77 25.41 -9.72
N LYS A 201 25.73 26.25 -9.76
CA LYS A 201 25.84 27.66 -10.10
C LYS A 201 26.63 28.46 -9.07
N SER A 202 26.49 28.14 -7.77
CA SER A 202 27.28 28.81 -6.73
C SER A 202 28.78 28.56 -6.91
N PHE A 203 29.20 27.32 -7.21
CA PHE A 203 30.59 26.99 -7.52
C PHE A 203 31.08 27.64 -8.82
N GLU A 204 30.26 27.65 -9.87
CA GLU A 204 30.58 28.30 -11.14
C GLU A 204 30.79 29.81 -10.96
N HIS A 205 29.83 30.48 -10.31
CA HIS A 205 29.90 31.92 -10.02
C HIS A 205 31.10 32.26 -9.14
N GLY A 206 31.34 31.48 -8.08
CA GLY A 206 32.48 31.70 -7.18
C GLY A 206 33.81 31.51 -7.88
N SER A 207 33.93 30.47 -8.70
CA SER A 207 35.12 30.25 -9.52
C SER A 207 35.33 31.37 -10.54
N ALA A 208 34.27 31.83 -11.20
CA ALA A 208 34.34 32.93 -12.15
C ALA A 208 34.81 34.24 -11.51
N GLN A 209 34.29 34.59 -10.33
CA GLN A 209 34.70 35.77 -9.57
C GLN A 209 36.18 35.70 -9.19
N ILE A 210 36.65 34.54 -8.72
CA ILE A 210 38.06 34.35 -8.39
C ILE A 210 38.94 34.44 -9.66
N ILE A 211 38.53 33.83 -10.76
CA ILE A 211 39.27 33.89 -12.03
C ILE A 211 39.35 35.33 -12.54
N GLN A 212 38.27 36.09 -12.42
CA GLN A 212 38.25 37.51 -12.78
C GLN A 212 39.22 38.32 -11.92
N PHE A 213 39.25 38.09 -10.61
CA PHE A 213 40.24 38.71 -9.72
C PHE A 213 41.67 38.37 -10.11
N ILE A 214 41.96 37.10 -10.45
CA ILE A 214 43.28 36.67 -10.92
C ILE A 214 43.67 37.38 -12.21
N ASN A 215 42.77 37.44 -13.20
CA ASN A 215 43.04 38.13 -14.47
C ASN A 215 43.33 39.63 -14.24
N ASN A 216 42.54 40.29 -13.40
CA ASN A 216 42.77 41.70 -13.04
C ASN A 216 44.16 41.88 -12.39
N THR A 217 44.52 40.96 -11.49
CA THR A 217 45.82 40.96 -10.82
C THR A 217 46.98 40.75 -11.82
N GLU A 218 46.82 39.86 -12.80
CA GLU A 218 47.83 39.64 -13.85
C GLU A 218 48.10 40.91 -14.67
N THR A 219 47.05 41.64 -15.06
CA THR A 219 47.17 42.92 -15.80
C THR A 219 47.89 43.99 -14.96
N LEU A 220 47.59 44.07 -13.66
CA LEU A 220 48.26 45.01 -12.74
C LEU A 220 49.76 44.70 -12.53
N LEU A 221 50.20 43.48 -12.81
CA LEU A 221 51.57 43.00 -12.59
C LEU A 221 52.48 43.10 -13.83
N GLU A 222 52.04 43.67 -14.96
CA GLU A 222 52.79 43.69 -16.23
C GLU A 222 54.11 44.50 -16.28
N ASN A 223 54.54 45.18 -15.21
CA ASN A 223 55.77 46.00 -15.21
C ASN A 223 57.06 45.23 -14.79
N ASP A 224 58.23 45.66 -15.30
CA ASP A 224 59.61 45.10 -15.25
C ASP A 224 60.25 44.79 -13.86
N HIS A 225 59.48 44.56 -12.80
CA HIS A 225 60.04 44.23 -11.48
C HIS A 225 60.15 42.71 -11.29
N HIS A 226 61.35 42.19 -11.02
CA HIS A 226 61.62 40.75 -10.89
C HIS A 226 60.68 40.02 -9.89
N CYS A 227 60.32 40.69 -8.80
CA CYS A 227 59.38 40.16 -7.80
C CYS A 227 57.94 39.96 -8.35
N LYS A 228 57.50 40.77 -9.32
CA LYS A 228 56.19 40.61 -9.97
C LYS A 228 56.16 39.38 -10.87
N GLU A 229 57.27 39.09 -11.54
CA GLU A 229 57.40 37.97 -12.46
C GLU A 229 57.27 36.60 -11.77
N ILE A 230 57.79 36.47 -10.54
CA ILE A 230 57.66 35.22 -9.75
C ILE A 230 56.18 34.94 -9.44
N ILE A 231 55.43 35.95 -9.06
CA ILE A 231 54.02 35.80 -8.68
C ILE A 231 53.14 35.65 -9.93
N ARG A 232 53.42 36.40 -11.00
CA ARG A 232 52.79 36.21 -12.32
C ARG A 232 52.93 34.77 -12.81
N LYS A 233 54.08 34.11 -12.59
CA LYS A 233 54.25 32.69 -12.93
C LYS A 233 53.46 31.72 -12.04
N ARG A 234 53.07 32.12 -10.83
CA ARG A 234 52.25 31.29 -9.91
C ARG A 234 50.75 31.38 -10.21
N LEU A 235 50.25 32.52 -10.67
CA LEU A 235 48.82 32.78 -10.91
C LEU A 235 48.14 31.76 -11.87
N PRO A 236 48.78 31.28 -12.95
CA PRO A 236 48.21 30.22 -13.79
C PRO A 236 47.96 28.90 -13.04
N TYR A 237 48.85 28.50 -12.13
CA TYR A 237 48.68 27.29 -11.32
C TYR A 237 47.51 27.44 -10.34
N VAL A 238 47.34 28.63 -9.79
CA VAL A 238 46.24 28.97 -8.89
C VAL A 238 44.92 28.89 -9.66
N LYS A 239 44.85 29.54 -10.83
CA LYS A 239 43.71 29.48 -11.75
C LYS A 239 43.35 28.05 -12.15
N GLN A 240 44.34 27.23 -12.50
CA GLN A 240 44.13 25.81 -12.79
C GLN A 240 43.55 25.06 -11.59
N THR A 241 44.07 25.32 -10.38
CA THR A 241 43.57 24.68 -9.16
C THR A 241 42.12 25.08 -8.88
N ILE A 242 41.75 26.34 -9.12
CA ILE A 242 40.37 26.86 -8.92
C ILE A 242 39.39 26.26 -9.93
N SER A 243 39.81 26.10 -11.19
CA SER A 243 38.99 25.53 -12.25
C SER A 243 38.75 24.02 -12.13
N GLN A 244 39.36 23.33 -11.17
CA GLN A 244 39.14 21.90 -10.99
C GLN A 244 37.72 21.61 -10.46
N PRO A 245 36.97 20.70 -11.11
CA PRO A 245 35.64 20.31 -10.67
C PRO A 245 35.70 19.71 -9.27
N GLN A 246 34.79 20.15 -8.40
CA GLN A 246 34.69 19.61 -7.05
C GLN A 246 33.98 18.26 -7.09
N ILE A 247 34.59 17.24 -6.48
CA ILE A 247 33.98 15.92 -6.34
C ILE A 247 32.92 16.01 -5.26
N GLU A 248 31.68 15.72 -5.63
CA GLU A 248 30.57 15.67 -4.69
C GLU A 248 30.51 14.31 -3.99
N PRO A 249 30.10 14.26 -2.72
CA PRO A 249 29.82 12.98 -2.09
C PRO A 249 28.55 12.39 -2.69
N THR A 250 28.58 11.09 -2.88
CA THR A 250 27.39 10.30 -3.24
C THR A 250 26.52 10.06 -2.01
N VAL A 251 25.23 9.81 -2.23
CA VAL A 251 24.32 9.40 -1.14
C VAL A 251 24.81 8.14 -0.46
N VAL A 252 25.45 7.22 -1.19
CA VAL A 252 26.07 6.01 -0.62
C VAL A 252 27.14 6.37 0.40
N GLU A 253 28.06 7.27 0.06
CA GLU A 253 29.12 7.71 0.98
C GLU A 253 28.54 8.39 2.22
N VAL A 254 27.52 9.24 2.03
CA VAL A 254 26.80 9.88 3.14
C VAL A 254 26.13 8.84 4.03
N LEU A 255 25.40 7.88 3.47
CA LEU A 255 24.73 6.84 4.25
C LEU A 255 25.72 5.94 4.99
N ARG A 256 26.83 5.54 4.36
CA ARG A 256 27.89 4.76 5.02
C ARG A 256 28.48 5.52 6.21
N LEU A 257 28.76 6.81 6.03
CA LEU A 257 29.24 7.69 7.10
C LEU A 257 28.26 7.80 8.26
N LEU A 258 26.96 7.83 7.98
CA LEU A 258 25.92 7.93 9.00
C LEU A 258 25.66 6.60 9.73
N PHE A 259 25.69 5.47 9.01
CA PHE A 259 25.25 4.17 9.53
C PHE A 259 26.32 3.41 10.32
N GLU A 260 27.60 3.63 10.03
CA GLU A 260 28.71 2.86 10.57
C GLU A 260 29.59 3.72 11.49
N GLU A 261 29.54 3.46 12.80
CA GLU A 261 30.43 4.11 13.78
C GLU A 261 31.90 3.68 13.63
N ASP A 262 32.14 2.40 13.31
CA ASP A 262 33.49 1.81 13.24
C ASP A 262 34.26 2.18 11.96
N THR A 263 33.57 2.49 10.85
CA THR A 263 34.23 2.71 9.54
C THR A 263 34.76 4.10 9.31
N ARG A 264 34.50 5.06 10.23
CA ARG A 264 35.13 6.39 10.22
C ARG A 264 36.66 6.33 10.24
N LYS A 265 37.24 5.20 10.65
CA LYS A 265 38.70 4.99 10.69
C LYS A 265 39.23 3.98 9.67
N THR A 266 38.38 3.17 9.03
CA THR A 266 38.80 2.00 8.22
C THR A 266 38.28 1.95 6.79
N ALA A 267 37.25 2.72 6.40
CA ALA A 267 36.57 2.54 5.10
C ALA A 267 37.21 3.23 3.87
N GLY A 268 38.44 3.73 3.94
CA GLY A 268 39.05 4.43 2.79
C GLY A 268 38.25 5.66 2.32
N LEU A 269 37.39 6.19 3.18
CA LEU A 269 36.60 7.40 2.94
C LEU A 269 37.54 8.61 2.83
N SER A 270 37.17 9.57 1.97
CA SER A 270 37.98 10.78 1.79
C SER A 270 38.16 11.53 3.12
N PRO A 271 39.39 11.92 3.52
CA PRO A 271 39.65 12.57 4.82
C PRO A 271 38.79 13.82 5.10
N TRP A 272 38.38 14.55 4.06
CA TRP A 272 37.53 15.73 4.19
C TRP A 272 36.08 15.41 4.56
N LEU A 273 35.57 14.22 4.22
CA LEU A 273 34.20 13.80 4.54
C LEU A 273 34.04 13.49 6.03
N ILE A 274 35.04 12.83 6.62
CA ILE A 274 35.09 12.54 8.06
C ILE A 274 35.08 13.85 8.85
N GLU A 275 35.82 14.86 8.38
CA GLU A 275 35.86 16.19 8.99
C GLU A 275 34.49 16.89 8.95
N ILE A 276 33.71 16.71 7.87
CA ILE A 276 32.36 17.27 7.75
C ILE A 276 31.40 16.59 8.71
N VAL A 277 31.45 15.26 8.83
CA VAL A 277 30.56 14.51 9.72
C VAL A 277 30.85 14.82 11.19
N ASP A 278 32.12 14.99 11.56
CA ASP A 278 32.51 15.43 12.90
C ASP A 278 32.04 16.87 13.20
N GLN A 279 32.09 17.76 12.21
CA GLN A 279 31.51 19.11 12.33
C GLN A 279 29.98 19.06 12.47
N LEU A 280 29.30 18.20 11.71
CA LEU A 280 27.85 18.03 11.77
C LEU A 280 27.38 17.50 13.13
N ASP A 281 28.07 16.53 13.71
CA ASP A 281 27.73 16.00 15.05
C ASP A 281 27.96 17.04 16.15
N LYS A 282 28.97 17.92 15.98
CA LYS A 282 29.20 19.06 16.89
C LYS A 282 28.10 20.12 16.78
N GLU A 283 27.65 20.44 15.57
CA GLU A 283 26.57 21.41 15.34
C GLU A 283 25.19 20.84 15.72
N HIS A 284 24.98 19.53 15.57
CA HIS A 284 23.73 18.84 15.83
C HIS A 284 23.94 17.59 16.73
N PRO A 285 24.07 17.77 18.06
CA PRO A 285 24.38 16.67 18.96
C PRO A 285 23.26 15.62 18.97
N GLY A 286 23.61 14.36 18.73
CA GLY A 286 22.69 13.21 18.76
C GLY A 286 22.13 12.78 17.41
N LEU A 287 22.46 13.50 16.33
CA LEU A 287 22.04 13.15 14.97
C LEU A 287 22.62 11.80 14.54
N LEU A 288 23.88 11.53 14.87
CA LEU A 288 24.52 10.25 14.59
C LEU A 288 23.97 9.09 15.44
N LYS A 289 23.52 9.36 16.67
CA LYS A 289 22.92 8.34 17.56
C LYS A 289 21.55 7.85 17.06
N GLN A 290 20.71 8.77 16.56
CA GLN A 290 19.41 8.39 16.02
C GLN A 290 19.53 7.48 14.79
N VAL A 291 20.62 7.65 14.04
CA VAL A 291 20.88 6.89 12.81
C VAL A 291 21.67 5.60 13.10
N SER A 292 22.46 5.54 14.17
CA SER A 292 23.11 4.31 14.64
C SER A 292 22.10 3.26 15.14
N ASP A 293 20.99 3.70 15.74
CA ASP A 293 20.00 2.81 16.37
C ASP A 293 18.99 2.21 15.35
N LEU A 294 19.21 2.41 14.05
CA LEU A 294 18.34 1.88 13.00
C LEU A 294 18.43 0.35 12.89
N PRO A 295 17.32 -0.31 12.52
CA PRO A 295 17.33 -1.74 12.24
C PRO A 295 18.39 -2.10 11.18
N PRO A 296 19.15 -3.19 11.37
CA PRO A 296 20.26 -3.55 10.48
C PRO A 296 19.77 -3.84 9.06
N ASN A 297 18.61 -4.48 8.92
CA ASN A 297 17.98 -4.76 7.62
C ASN A 297 17.64 -3.48 6.86
N LEU A 298 17.12 -2.47 7.57
CA LEU A 298 16.84 -1.16 6.99
C LEU A 298 18.13 -0.46 6.51
N LYS A 299 19.19 -0.47 7.32
CA LYS A 299 20.50 0.11 6.94
C LYS A 299 21.02 -0.52 5.65
N GLN A 300 21.06 -1.85 5.58
CA GLN A 300 21.53 -2.58 4.40
C GLN A 300 20.66 -2.31 3.17
N THR A 301 19.34 -2.26 3.35
CA THR A 301 18.42 -1.98 2.26
C THR A 301 18.63 -0.56 1.73
N LEU A 302 18.69 0.45 2.58
CA LEU A 302 18.93 1.84 2.16
C LEU A 302 20.26 2.00 1.45
N LEU A 303 21.32 1.33 1.91
CA LEU A 303 22.61 1.29 1.21
C LEU A 303 22.49 0.67 -0.18
N SER A 304 21.80 -0.47 -0.30
CA SER A 304 21.61 -1.15 -1.59
C SER A 304 20.79 -0.30 -2.57
N LEU A 305 19.76 0.40 -2.10
CA LEU A 305 18.95 1.29 -2.91
C LEU A 305 19.78 2.50 -3.38
N ALA A 306 20.60 3.09 -2.49
CA ALA A 306 21.51 4.17 -2.83
C ALA A 306 22.60 3.74 -3.84
N GLU A 307 23.09 2.50 -3.77
CA GLU A 307 24.05 2.00 -4.77
C GLU A 307 23.42 1.91 -6.16
N GLN A 308 22.12 1.61 -6.24
CA GLN A 308 21.38 1.60 -7.51
C GLN A 308 21.13 3.01 -8.07
N THR A 309 21.11 4.06 -7.24
CA THR A 309 20.88 5.44 -7.70
C THR A 309 22.09 6.05 -8.41
N ARG A 310 23.30 5.52 -8.18
CA ARG A 310 24.57 6.05 -8.71
C ARG A 310 24.62 6.16 -10.25
N MET A 311 23.87 5.31 -10.96
CA MET A 311 23.89 5.29 -12.42
C MET A 311 22.96 6.34 -13.07
N LYS A 312 22.10 7.01 -12.29
CA LYS A 312 20.94 7.76 -12.84
C LYS A 312 20.92 9.26 -12.53
N ALA A 313 21.73 9.77 -11.60
CA ALA A 313 21.61 11.14 -11.08
C ALA A 313 22.94 11.93 -11.11
N GLU A 314 22.87 13.20 -11.49
CA GLU A 314 23.99 14.15 -11.42
C GLU A 314 23.91 14.95 -10.11
N GLY A 315 24.59 14.46 -9.07
CA GLY A 315 24.84 15.17 -7.82
C GLY A 315 23.95 14.80 -6.65
N LEU A 316 24.41 15.13 -5.43
CA LEU A 316 23.87 14.64 -4.16
C LEU A 316 22.35 14.89 -3.99
N ALA A 317 21.85 16.09 -4.32
CA ALA A 317 20.44 16.41 -4.18
C ALA A 317 19.54 15.61 -5.14
N ALA A 318 20.02 15.34 -6.36
CA ALA A 318 19.31 14.51 -7.33
C ALA A 318 19.33 13.04 -6.90
N GLU A 319 20.46 12.56 -6.37
CA GLU A 319 20.57 11.21 -5.81
C GLU A 319 19.62 10.99 -4.61
N VAL A 320 19.42 11.98 -3.73
CA VAL A 320 18.47 11.86 -2.60
C VAL A 320 17.02 11.74 -3.10
N ARG A 321 16.63 12.52 -4.11
CA ARG A 321 15.30 12.41 -4.73
C ARG A 321 15.10 11.08 -5.44
N GLN A 322 16.15 10.57 -6.09
CA GLN A 322 16.11 9.24 -6.68
C GLN A 322 15.99 8.16 -5.60
N LEU A 323 16.71 8.31 -4.47
CA LEU A 323 16.62 7.38 -3.35
C LEU A 323 15.19 7.34 -2.78
N GLU A 324 14.52 8.48 -2.65
CA GLU A 324 13.11 8.55 -2.25
C GLU A 324 12.21 7.72 -3.18
N THR A 325 12.44 7.82 -4.49
CA THR A 325 11.70 7.05 -5.49
C THR A 325 11.97 5.55 -5.37
N GLU A 326 13.24 5.15 -5.20
CA GLU A 326 13.59 3.73 -5.05
C GLU A 326 13.07 3.14 -3.72
N VAL A 327 13.04 3.93 -2.64
CA VAL A 327 12.41 3.54 -1.36
C VAL A 327 10.90 3.36 -1.54
N ALA A 328 10.23 4.25 -2.26
CA ALA A 328 8.80 4.11 -2.58
C ALA A 328 8.54 2.82 -3.38
N ASN A 329 9.34 2.54 -4.41
CA ASN A 329 9.24 1.32 -5.21
C ASN A 329 9.46 0.06 -4.36
N TRP A 330 10.50 0.05 -3.53
CA TRP A 330 10.81 -1.05 -2.61
C TRP A 330 9.65 -1.32 -1.63
N PHE A 331 9.06 -0.26 -1.07
CA PHE A 331 7.90 -0.36 -0.22
C PHE A 331 6.69 -0.91 -0.99
N ASN A 332 6.38 -0.39 -2.17
CA ASN A 332 5.24 -0.84 -2.98
C ASN A 332 5.33 -2.34 -3.30
N HIS A 333 6.49 -2.82 -3.78
CA HIS A 333 6.70 -4.24 -4.05
C HIS A 333 6.55 -5.11 -2.80
N SER A 334 6.95 -4.60 -1.63
CA SER A 334 6.78 -5.32 -0.37
C SER A 334 5.31 -5.34 0.07
N MET A 335 4.57 -4.26 -0.17
CA MET A 335 3.13 -4.18 0.10
C MET A 335 2.28 -5.00 -0.86
N GLU A 336 2.69 -5.18 -2.11
CA GLU A 336 2.05 -6.11 -3.05
C GLU A 336 2.09 -7.55 -2.51
N ARG A 337 3.26 -7.99 -2.04
CA ARG A 337 3.44 -9.31 -1.42
C ARG A 337 2.62 -9.44 -0.13
N ALA A 338 2.69 -8.44 0.75
CA ALA A 338 1.93 -8.41 1.99
C ALA A 338 0.41 -8.46 1.73
N THR A 339 -0.09 -7.70 0.75
CA THR A 339 -1.49 -7.71 0.33
C THR A 339 -1.91 -9.08 -0.17
N GLY A 340 -1.03 -9.79 -0.90
CA GLY A 340 -1.24 -11.17 -1.32
C GLY A 340 -1.43 -12.12 -0.14
N VAL A 341 -0.57 -12.03 0.88
CA VAL A 341 -0.66 -12.84 2.11
C VAL A 341 -1.96 -12.54 2.85
N TYR A 342 -2.32 -11.26 3.02
CA TYR A 342 -3.58 -10.85 3.63
C TYR A 342 -4.79 -11.44 2.90
N ARG A 343 -4.85 -11.32 1.56
CA ARG A 343 -5.94 -11.87 0.75
C ARG A 343 -6.07 -13.38 0.91
N ARG A 344 -4.95 -14.11 1.00
CA ARG A 344 -4.96 -15.57 1.22
C ARG A 344 -5.52 -15.92 2.61
N ASN A 345 -5.10 -15.22 3.65
CA ASN A 345 -5.59 -15.44 5.01
C ASN A 345 -7.07 -15.08 5.14
N ALA A 346 -7.48 -13.95 4.53
CA ALA A 346 -8.88 -13.52 4.48
C ALA A 346 -9.78 -14.55 3.76
N LYS A 347 -9.31 -15.20 2.69
CA LYS A 347 -10.05 -16.30 2.05
C LYS A 347 -10.28 -17.48 3.00
N GLY A 348 -9.28 -17.86 3.78
CA GLY A 348 -9.42 -18.94 4.78
C GLY A 348 -10.46 -18.59 5.84
N ILE A 349 -10.47 -17.35 6.31
CA ILE A 349 -11.47 -16.85 7.27
C ILE A 349 -12.86 -16.79 6.61
N GLY A 350 -12.94 -16.36 5.35
CA GLY A 350 -14.18 -16.34 4.57
C GLY A 350 -14.82 -17.72 4.40
N ILE A 351 -14.00 -18.77 4.26
CA ILE A 351 -14.47 -20.16 4.26
C ILE A 351 -15.12 -20.52 5.61
N LEU A 352 -14.47 -20.18 6.73
CA LEU A 352 -15.00 -20.43 8.07
C LEU A 352 -16.32 -19.66 8.31
N ILE A 353 -16.38 -18.40 7.90
CA ILE A 353 -17.60 -17.58 7.96
C ILE A 353 -18.69 -18.21 7.08
N GLY A 354 -18.36 -18.66 5.87
CA GLY A 354 -19.29 -19.35 4.97
C GLY A 354 -19.92 -20.59 5.60
N PHE A 355 -19.10 -21.46 6.23
CA PHE A 355 -19.63 -22.61 6.99
C PHE A 355 -20.50 -22.18 8.16
N PHE A 356 -20.08 -21.17 8.92
CA PHE A 356 -20.85 -20.66 10.05
C PHE A 356 -22.21 -20.10 9.61
N VAL A 357 -22.24 -19.31 8.54
CA VAL A 357 -23.47 -18.75 7.94
C VAL A 357 -24.37 -19.86 7.41
N ALA A 358 -23.81 -20.88 6.74
CA ALA A 358 -24.57 -22.03 6.26
C ALA A 358 -25.30 -22.77 7.39
N ILE A 359 -24.62 -23.00 8.52
CA ILE A 359 -25.23 -23.62 9.70
C ILE A 359 -26.26 -22.68 10.33
N LEU A 360 -25.90 -21.41 10.54
CA LEU A 360 -26.76 -20.43 11.21
C LEU A 360 -28.09 -20.22 10.46
N ILE A 361 -28.05 -20.17 9.13
CA ILE A 361 -29.23 -20.02 8.26
C ILE A 361 -29.90 -21.38 7.95
N ASN A 362 -29.30 -22.51 8.35
CA ASN A 362 -29.71 -23.85 7.94
C ASN A 362 -29.85 -23.98 6.41
N ALA A 363 -28.84 -23.51 5.68
CA ALA A 363 -28.76 -23.63 4.24
C ALA A 363 -28.05 -24.94 3.89
N ASP A 364 -28.82 -26.00 3.64
CA ASP A 364 -28.34 -27.33 3.25
C ASP A 364 -28.57 -27.54 1.75
N THR A 365 -27.47 -27.64 0.98
CA THR A 365 -27.51 -27.84 -0.47
C THR A 365 -28.30 -29.08 -0.89
N LEU A 366 -28.14 -30.19 -0.18
CA LEU A 366 -28.77 -31.46 -0.55
C LEU A 366 -30.27 -31.40 -0.31
N ASN A 367 -30.68 -30.78 0.81
CA ASN A 367 -32.09 -30.50 1.08
C ASN A 367 -32.68 -29.50 0.08
N MET A 368 -31.95 -28.43 -0.25
CA MET A 368 -32.37 -27.43 -1.24
C MET A 368 -32.63 -28.05 -2.61
N ILE A 369 -31.71 -28.89 -3.10
CA ILE A 369 -31.89 -29.61 -4.38
C ILE A 369 -33.12 -30.54 -4.31
N HIS A 370 -33.27 -31.28 -3.22
CA HIS A 370 -34.40 -32.20 -3.03
C HIS A 370 -35.75 -31.48 -3.01
N ARG A 371 -35.84 -30.33 -2.34
CA ARG A 371 -37.05 -29.48 -2.33
C ARG A 371 -37.35 -28.86 -3.68
N LEU A 372 -36.37 -28.16 -4.26
CA LEU A 372 -36.54 -27.48 -5.54
C LEU A 372 -36.88 -28.46 -6.67
N SER A 373 -36.34 -29.68 -6.62
CA SER A 373 -36.70 -30.73 -7.58
C SER A 373 -38.12 -31.23 -7.42
N LYS A 374 -38.59 -31.50 -6.19
CA LYS A 374 -39.98 -31.87 -5.93
C LYS A 374 -40.94 -30.79 -6.38
N ASP A 375 -40.68 -29.54 -6.04
CA ASP A 375 -41.57 -28.42 -6.35
C ASP A 375 -41.64 -28.14 -7.85
N SER A 376 -40.51 -28.20 -8.57
CA SER A 376 -40.49 -28.03 -10.02
C SER A 376 -41.21 -29.18 -10.74
N LEU A 377 -41.01 -30.43 -10.29
CA LEU A 377 -41.76 -31.59 -10.82
C LEU A 377 -43.26 -31.49 -10.54
N LEU A 378 -43.64 -31.01 -9.36
CA LEU A 378 -45.05 -30.81 -9.01
C LEU A 378 -45.67 -29.74 -9.91
N ARG A 379 -44.99 -28.60 -10.11
CA ARG A 379 -45.41 -27.51 -11.00
C ARG A 379 -45.51 -27.98 -12.46
N GLU A 380 -44.55 -28.76 -12.96
CA GLU A 380 -44.60 -29.34 -14.30
C GLU A 380 -45.79 -30.31 -14.44
N SER A 381 -46.03 -31.20 -13.46
CA SER A 381 -47.16 -32.13 -13.52
C SER A 381 -48.52 -31.43 -13.45
N ILE A 382 -48.63 -30.36 -12.65
CA ILE A 382 -49.85 -29.54 -12.55
C ILE A 382 -50.07 -28.76 -13.83
N THR A 383 -49.04 -28.14 -14.40
CA THR A 383 -49.15 -27.42 -15.68
C THR A 383 -49.46 -28.36 -16.84
N GLN A 384 -48.88 -29.55 -16.87
CA GLN A 384 -49.20 -30.58 -17.87
C GLN A 384 -50.64 -31.11 -17.70
N ALA A 385 -51.08 -31.41 -16.48
CA ALA A 385 -52.45 -31.83 -16.21
C ALA A 385 -53.46 -30.73 -16.56
N ALA A 386 -53.13 -29.46 -16.24
CA ALA A 386 -53.94 -28.30 -16.63
C ALA A 386 -54.01 -28.16 -18.16
N ASN A 387 -52.88 -28.30 -18.87
CA ASN A 387 -52.85 -28.25 -20.33
C ASN A 387 -53.66 -29.39 -20.96
N GLN A 388 -53.61 -30.61 -20.40
CA GLN A 388 -54.44 -31.73 -20.87
C GLN A 388 -55.94 -31.50 -20.64
N ILE A 389 -56.32 -30.88 -19.52
CA ILE A 389 -57.72 -30.51 -19.24
C ILE A 389 -58.19 -29.41 -20.21
N VAL A 390 -57.30 -28.50 -20.60
CA VAL A 390 -57.59 -27.44 -21.59
C VAL A 390 -57.67 -28.02 -23.01
N GLU A 391 -56.79 -28.95 -23.38
CA GLU A 391 -56.82 -29.64 -24.68
C GLU A 391 -58.02 -30.59 -24.83
N GLN A 392 -58.39 -31.34 -23.78
CA GLN A 392 -59.62 -32.16 -23.76
C GLN A 392 -60.91 -31.32 -23.86
N ASN A 393 -60.85 -30.02 -23.54
CA ASN A 393 -61.98 -29.09 -23.62
C ASN A 393 -61.96 -28.19 -24.88
N SER A 394 -61.19 -28.52 -25.92
CA SER A 394 -61.38 -27.90 -27.24
C SER A 394 -62.71 -28.37 -27.89
N PRO A 395 -63.42 -27.51 -28.63
CA PRO A 395 -64.89 -27.55 -28.71
C PRO A 395 -65.42 -28.60 -29.68
N VAL A 396 -66.18 -29.58 -29.19
CA VAL A 396 -67.05 -30.45 -30.02
C VAL A 396 -68.36 -30.76 -29.24
N PRO A 397 -69.48 -31.08 -29.93
CA PRO A 397 -70.76 -30.37 -30.00
C PRO A 397 -71.74 -30.69 -28.83
N PRO A 398 -72.92 -30.04 -28.76
CA PRO A 398 -73.73 -30.02 -27.55
C PRO A 398 -74.60 -31.27 -27.41
N VAL A 399 -74.29 -32.20 -26.49
CA VAL A 399 -75.31 -33.10 -25.91
C VAL A 399 -74.98 -33.47 -24.45
N ALA A 400 -75.75 -32.84 -23.56
CA ALA A 400 -76.36 -33.32 -22.31
C ALA A 400 -75.62 -34.34 -21.39
N HIS A 401 -75.10 -33.83 -20.27
CA HIS A 401 -75.50 -34.27 -18.92
C HIS A 401 -75.62 -33.05 -17.98
N PRO A 402 -76.76 -32.82 -17.32
CA PRO A 402 -76.97 -31.68 -16.44
C PRO A 402 -76.50 -32.01 -15.01
N GLY A 403 -75.57 -31.21 -14.45
CA GLY A 403 -75.36 -31.26 -13.01
C GLY A 403 -74.03 -30.75 -12.46
N GLU A 404 -72.94 -30.77 -13.24
CA GLU A 404 -71.66 -30.18 -12.78
C GLU A 404 -71.23 -29.07 -13.72
N SER A 405 -71.45 -27.82 -13.31
CA SER A 405 -70.92 -26.66 -14.02
C SER A 405 -69.40 -26.80 -14.12
N THR A 406 -68.87 -26.75 -15.35
CA THR A 406 -67.43 -26.69 -15.65
C THR A 406 -66.71 -25.62 -14.81
N GLN A 407 -67.43 -24.57 -14.41
CA GLN A 407 -66.98 -23.52 -13.48
C GLN A 407 -66.64 -24.05 -12.08
N ASN A 408 -67.51 -24.85 -11.43
CA ASN A 408 -67.23 -25.44 -10.11
C ASN A 408 -66.04 -26.41 -10.14
N ARG A 409 -65.84 -27.16 -11.22
CA ARG A 409 -64.66 -28.04 -11.38
C ARG A 409 -63.37 -27.24 -11.55
N LEU A 410 -63.41 -26.18 -12.35
CA LEU A 410 -62.26 -25.30 -12.58
C LEU A 410 -61.93 -24.48 -11.31
N GLU A 411 -62.94 -24.09 -10.53
CA GLU A 411 -62.79 -23.38 -9.26
C GLU A 411 -62.25 -24.31 -8.15
N ASN A 412 -62.68 -25.57 -8.11
CA ASN A 412 -62.12 -26.58 -7.19
C ASN A 412 -60.66 -26.92 -7.52
N VAL A 413 -60.30 -27.02 -8.80
CA VAL A 413 -58.91 -27.18 -9.23
C VAL A 413 -58.10 -25.93 -8.90
N LYS A 414 -58.63 -24.72 -9.18
CA LYS A 414 -57.99 -23.44 -8.84
C LYS A 414 -57.77 -23.28 -7.34
N ASN A 415 -58.72 -23.67 -6.50
CA ASN A 415 -58.59 -23.60 -5.04
C ASN A 415 -57.63 -24.66 -4.49
N SER A 416 -57.62 -25.87 -5.07
CA SER A 416 -56.66 -26.92 -4.71
C SER A 416 -55.23 -26.56 -5.12
N VAL A 417 -55.08 -25.90 -6.27
CA VAL A 417 -53.81 -25.41 -6.79
C VAL A 417 -53.33 -24.21 -5.97
N ASN A 418 -54.20 -23.24 -5.65
CA ASN A 418 -53.84 -22.07 -4.82
C ASN A 418 -53.45 -22.45 -3.39
N THR A 419 -54.14 -23.43 -2.77
CA THR A 419 -53.79 -23.91 -1.42
C THR A 419 -52.41 -24.59 -1.38
N VAL A 420 -51.95 -25.15 -2.50
CA VAL A 420 -50.61 -25.76 -2.65
C VAL A 420 -49.55 -24.72 -3.07
N LEU A 421 -49.97 -23.61 -3.69
CA LEU A 421 -49.09 -22.52 -4.15
C LEU A 421 -48.79 -21.49 -3.05
N ASP A 422 -49.70 -21.24 -2.11
CA ASP A 422 -49.62 -20.08 -1.21
C ASP A 422 -48.66 -20.24 -0.02
N GLU A 423 -48.17 -21.45 0.29
CA GLU A 423 -47.16 -21.65 1.33
C GLU A 423 -46.13 -22.70 0.92
N ILE A 424 -45.30 -22.40 -0.09
CA ILE A 424 -44.04 -23.13 -0.27
C ILE A 424 -42.98 -22.41 0.58
N PRO A 425 -42.71 -22.86 1.83
CA PRO A 425 -41.66 -22.27 2.64
C PRO A 425 -40.34 -22.37 1.89
N LEU A 426 -39.52 -21.31 2.00
CA LEU A 426 -38.19 -21.30 1.40
C LEU A 426 -37.39 -22.53 1.85
N PRO A 427 -36.60 -23.16 0.96
CA PRO A 427 -35.87 -24.40 1.26
C PRO A 427 -34.65 -24.20 2.19
N ILE A 428 -34.63 -23.08 2.92
CA ILE A 428 -33.60 -22.63 3.86
C ILE A 428 -34.27 -22.19 5.16
N GLY A 429 -33.56 -22.23 6.28
CA GLY A 429 -34.07 -21.79 7.58
C GLY A 429 -34.43 -22.93 8.53
N TRP A 430 -34.57 -22.60 9.81
CA TRP A 430 -34.87 -23.53 10.89
C TRP A 430 -36.37 -23.81 11.08
N ASP A 431 -37.16 -23.63 10.03
CA ASP A 431 -38.59 -23.89 10.09
C ASP A 431 -38.87 -25.38 10.32
N THR A 432 -39.95 -25.66 11.06
CA THR A 432 -40.33 -27.04 11.40
C THR A 432 -40.53 -27.93 10.17
N VAL A 433 -40.96 -27.33 9.05
CA VAL A 433 -41.12 -28.01 7.76
C VAL A 433 -39.77 -28.42 7.18
N ASN A 434 -38.75 -27.55 7.22
CA ASN A 434 -37.40 -27.82 6.73
C ASN A 434 -36.69 -28.88 7.59
N ILE A 435 -36.78 -28.76 8.91
CA ILE A 435 -36.17 -29.71 9.85
C ILE A 435 -36.74 -31.13 9.65
N LYS A 436 -38.06 -31.27 9.54
CA LYS A 436 -38.69 -32.58 9.32
C LYS A 436 -38.25 -33.24 8.02
N GLU A 437 -38.09 -32.47 6.94
CA GLU A 437 -37.58 -33.03 5.69
C GLU A 437 -36.10 -33.39 5.78
N GLN A 438 -35.27 -32.60 6.45
CA GLN A 438 -33.87 -32.93 6.69
C GLN A 438 -33.74 -34.22 7.52
N GLU A 439 -34.50 -34.37 8.61
CA GLU A 439 -34.54 -35.59 9.41
C GLU A 439 -34.98 -36.83 8.60
N SER A 440 -35.93 -36.64 7.66
CA SER A 440 -36.33 -37.72 6.74
C SER A 440 -35.23 -38.08 5.74
N GLY A 441 -34.40 -37.11 5.34
CA GLY A 441 -33.17 -37.32 4.58
C GLY A 441 -32.16 -38.12 5.37
N ASP A 442 -31.83 -37.62 6.55
CA ASP A 442 -30.84 -38.18 7.45
C ASP A 442 -31.12 -39.65 7.81
N ARG A 443 -32.37 -40.06 8.00
CA ARG A 443 -32.76 -41.47 8.26
C ARG A 443 -32.41 -42.43 7.12
N ARG A 444 -32.21 -41.94 5.89
CA ARG A 444 -31.81 -42.77 4.73
C ARG A 444 -30.31 -43.04 4.70
N TRP A 445 -29.53 -42.30 5.49
CA TRP A 445 -28.09 -42.47 5.58
C TRP A 445 -27.71 -43.40 6.74
N PRO A 446 -26.56 -44.10 6.66
CA PRO A 446 -26.07 -44.94 7.75
C PRO A 446 -25.85 -44.16 9.06
N ILE A 447 -25.59 -42.85 8.96
CA ILE A 447 -25.40 -41.94 10.09
C ILE A 447 -26.42 -40.79 9.96
N PRO A 448 -27.35 -40.62 10.91
CA PRO A 448 -28.54 -39.77 10.80
C PRO A 448 -28.29 -38.25 10.95
N PHE A 449 -27.10 -37.77 10.59
CA PHE A 449 -26.78 -36.34 10.49
C PHE A 449 -25.71 -36.06 9.43
N LEU A 450 -25.17 -37.10 8.80
CA LEU A 450 -24.04 -36.97 7.89
C LEU A 450 -24.46 -36.28 6.58
N GLN A 451 -25.69 -36.53 6.11
CA GLN A 451 -26.22 -35.87 4.94
C GLN A 451 -26.30 -34.35 5.17
N ARG A 452 -26.88 -33.92 6.30
CA ARG A 452 -26.96 -32.50 6.66
C ARG A 452 -25.59 -31.84 6.79
N LEU A 453 -24.62 -32.55 7.39
CA LEU A 453 -23.24 -32.05 7.52
C LEU A 453 -22.59 -31.84 6.15
N ILE A 454 -22.75 -32.79 5.23
CA ILE A 454 -22.26 -32.66 3.85
C ILE A 454 -22.99 -31.51 3.14
N GLY A 455 -24.29 -31.36 3.35
CA GLY A 455 -25.09 -30.27 2.78
C GLY A 455 -24.60 -28.88 3.20
N TRP A 456 -24.40 -28.67 4.51
CA TRP A 456 -23.80 -27.45 5.04
C TRP A 456 -22.35 -27.27 4.58
N PHE A 457 -21.60 -28.35 4.41
CA PHE A 457 -20.23 -28.29 3.92
C PHE A 457 -20.19 -27.79 2.46
N VAL A 458 -21.02 -28.36 1.58
CA VAL A 458 -21.13 -27.91 0.19
C VAL A 458 -21.61 -26.45 0.13
N THR A 459 -22.57 -26.07 0.97
CA THR A 459 -23.03 -24.68 1.05
C THR A 459 -21.90 -23.75 1.52
N GLY A 460 -21.18 -24.08 2.59
CA GLY A 460 -20.09 -23.23 3.08
C GLY A 460 -19.00 -23.00 2.04
N ILE A 461 -18.63 -24.04 1.28
CA ILE A 461 -17.71 -23.89 0.14
C ILE A 461 -18.34 -22.98 -0.93
N ALA A 462 -19.59 -23.22 -1.31
CA ALA A 462 -20.31 -22.39 -2.29
C ALA A 462 -20.34 -20.90 -1.89
N LEU A 463 -20.61 -20.61 -0.60
CA LEU A 463 -20.62 -19.24 -0.08
C LEU A 463 -19.23 -18.59 -0.17
N SER A 464 -18.18 -19.35 0.16
CA SER A 464 -16.80 -18.87 0.14
C SER A 464 -16.25 -18.53 -1.25
N MET A 465 -16.89 -19.01 -2.34
CA MET A 465 -16.51 -18.65 -3.71
C MET A 465 -16.82 -17.19 -4.05
N GLY A 466 -17.70 -16.54 -3.28
CA GLY A 466 -18.08 -15.15 -3.47
C GLY A 466 -19.13 -14.93 -4.55
N ALA A 467 -19.77 -13.76 -4.52
CA ALA A 467 -20.90 -13.44 -5.40
C ALA A 467 -20.52 -13.36 -6.88
N SER A 468 -19.28 -12.95 -7.19
CA SER A 468 -18.79 -12.84 -8.57
C SER A 468 -18.80 -14.19 -9.30
N PHE A 469 -18.44 -15.27 -8.61
CA PHE A 469 -18.48 -16.62 -9.19
C PHE A 469 -19.91 -17.02 -9.60
N TRP A 470 -20.89 -16.79 -8.71
CA TRP A 470 -22.29 -17.14 -8.96
C TRP A 470 -22.93 -16.23 -10.02
N TYR A 471 -22.51 -14.96 -10.10
CA TYR A 471 -22.92 -14.06 -11.18
C TYR A 471 -22.44 -14.54 -12.54
N ASP A 472 -21.15 -14.90 -12.67
CA ASP A 472 -20.59 -15.46 -13.91
C ASP A 472 -21.29 -16.77 -14.30
N LEU A 473 -21.60 -17.61 -13.32
CA LEU A 473 -22.34 -18.85 -13.55
C LEU A 473 -23.77 -18.58 -14.02
N LEU A 474 -24.46 -17.61 -13.42
CA LEU A 474 -25.80 -17.20 -13.84
C LEU A 474 -25.82 -16.74 -15.30
N GLN A 475 -24.85 -15.93 -15.71
CA GLN A 475 -24.72 -15.47 -17.09
C GLN A 475 -24.58 -16.64 -18.07
N ARG A 476 -23.72 -17.63 -17.73
CA ARG A 476 -23.52 -18.83 -18.56
C ARG A 476 -24.80 -19.66 -18.69
N VAL A 477 -25.51 -19.86 -17.59
CA VAL A 477 -26.76 -20.64 -17.56
C VAL A 477 -27.87 -19.94 -18.35
N MET A 478 -27.99 -18.61 -18.23
CA MET A 478 -28.97 -17.83 -19.00
C MET A 478 -28.70 -17.84 -20.50
N TYR A 479 -27.43 -17.78 -20.92
CA TYR A 479 -27.04 -17.87 -22.33
C TYR A 479 -27.49 -19.19 -22.98
N VAL A 480 -27.33 -20.31 -22.27
CA VAL A 480 -27.77 -21.64 -22.74
C VAL A 480 -29.30 -21.70 -22.86
N ARG A 481 -30.04 -21.03 -21.97
CA ARG A 481 -31.51 -20.94 -22.06
C ARG A 481 -31.96 -20.19 -23.32
N THR A 482 -31.28 -19.11 -23.68
CA THR A 482 -31.67 -18.25 -24.81
C THR A 482 -31.32 -18.82 -26.19
N THR A 483 -30.30 -19.68 -26.30
CA THR A 483 -29.89 -20.30 -27.57
C THR A 483 -30.70 -21.55 -27.93
N GLY A 484 -31.52 -22.08 -27.01
CA GLY A 484 -32.40 -23.24 -27.23
C GLY A 484 -33.82 -22.92 -27.73
N GLY A 485 -34.19 -21.65 -27.88
CA GLY A 485 -35.50 -21.22 -28.41
C GLY A 485 -35.42 -20.89 -29.91
N LYS A 486 -36.07 -21.70 -30.75
CA LYS A 486 -36.17 -21.51 -32.22
C LYS A 486 -36.92 -20.20 -32.56
N PRO A 487 -36.48 -19.43 -33.57
CA PRO A 487 -37.39 -18.65 -34.41
C PRO A 487 -37.57 -19.34 -35.77
N GLU A 488 -38.82 -19.60 -36.14
CA GLU A 488 -39.20 -19.87 -37.53
C GLU A 488 -39.19 -18.58 -38.35
N GLY A 489 -38.74 -18.70 -39.61
CA GLY A 489 -39.26 -17.93 -40.74
C GLY A 489 -38.84 -16.46 -40.88
N LYS A 490 -37.86 -16.24 -41.77
CA LYS A 490 -37.72 -15.17 -42.80
C LYS A 490 -36.30 -15.37 -43.37
N SER A 491 -36.08 -15.70 -44.64
CA SER A 491 -36.80 -15.39 -45.89
C SER A 491 -36.74 -16.53 -46.89
#